data_AF-K7W8K3-F1
#
_entry.id   AF-K7W8K3-F1
#
_cell.length_a   1.000
_cell.length_b   1.000
_cell.length_c   1.000
_cell.angle_alpha   90.00
_cell.angle_beta   90.00
_cell.angle_gamma   90.00
#
_symmetry.space_group_name_H-M   'P 1'
#
loop_
_entity.id
_entity.type
_entity.pdbx_description
1 polymer ?
#
loop_
_entity_poly.entity_id
_entity_poly.type
_entity_poly.pdbx_seq_one_letter_code
_entity_poly.pdbx_strand_id
1 'polypeptide(L)'
;MNAQLIEYIQTSTGLQKNTVESVLSAFVKYIQISLTQKFSVNLLKFGTFSVRFLDEREGRNPKTGENITISAKWKPRFKFSTDFVVNPDPVAEFEAKEPKIWQIQIDGIAVEVPEFKLHSYSVTKNTPVWSEETGWELAKNIPELEYLF
;
A
#
# COMPACT_ATOMS: atom_id res chain seq x y z
N MET A 1 -2.87 9.98 -11.90
CA MET A 1 -2.61 8.70 -11.20
C MET A 1 -3.80 7.78 -11.38
N ASN A 2 -3.61 6.45 -11.34
CA ASN A 2 -4.73 5.50 -11.31
C ASN A 2 -5.55 5.70 -10.02
N ALA A 3 -6.86 5.91 -10.15
CA ALA A 3 -7.76 6.13 -9.01
C ALA A 3 -7.82 4.92 -8.05
N GLN A 4 -7.77 3.70 -8.59
CA GLN A 4 -7.81 2.46 -7.80
C GLN A 4 -6.59 2.34 -6.87
N LEU A 5 -5.42 2.78 -7.32
CA LEU A 5 -4.19 2.78 -6.51
C LEU A 5 -4.30 3.75 -5.33
N ILE A 6 -4.86 4.93 -5.56
CA ILE A 6 -5.02 5.95 -4.52
C ILE A 6 -5.99 5.44 -3.48
N GLU A 7 -7.17 4.99 -3.91
CA GLU A 7 -8.21 4.45 -3.03
C GLU A 7 -7.68 3.29 -2.17
N TYR A 8 -6.94 2.36 -2.78
CA TYR A 8 -6.32 1.25 -2.08
C TYR A 8 -5.37 1.73 -0.97
N ILE A 9 -4.44 2.65 -1.28
CA ILE A 9 -3.51 3.19 -0.28
C ILE A 9 -4.25 3.93 0.82
N GLN A 10 -5.28 4.72 0.48
CA GLN A 10 -6.09 5.43 1.47
C GLN A 10 -6.77 4.47 2.44
N THR A 11 -7.42 3.42 1.93
CA THR A 11 -8.11 2.41 2.76
C THR A 11 -7.13 1.63 3.63
N SER A 12 -5.95 1.28 3.11
CA SER A 12 -4.95 0.51 3.88
C SER A 12 -4.16 1.33 4.90
N THR A 13 -4.02 2.65 4.70
CA THR A 13 -3.14 3.50 5.54
C THR A 13 -3.87 4.59 6.32
N GLY A 14 -5.14 4.85 6.01
CA GLY A 14 -5.91 5.96 6.56
C GLY A 14 -5.46 7.35 6.07
N LEU A 15 -4.52 7.43 5.12
CA LEU A 15 -4.01 8.70 4.62
C LEU A 15 -5.05 9.43 3.77
N GLN A 16 -5.03 10.76 3.85
CA GLN A 16 -5.86 11.60 2.99
C GLN A 16 -5.37 11.55 1.54
N LYS A 17 -6.32 11.67 0.61
CA LYS A 17 -6.10 11.59 -0.85
C LYS A 17 -4.95 12.48 -1.32
N ASN A 18 -4.95 13.75 -0.92
CA ASN A 18 -3.94 14.72 -1.34
C ASN A 18 -2.53 14.32 -0.88
N THR A 19 -2.42 13.72 0.32
CA THR A 19 -1.15 13.21 0.84
C THR A 19 -0.67 12.02 0.02
N VAL A 20 -1.55 11.06 -0.28
CA VAL A 20 -1.22 9.90 -1.12
C VAL A 20 -0.76 10.33 -2.52
N GLU A 21 -1.47 11.26 -3.15
CA GLU A 21 -1.10 11.81 -4.46
C GLU A 21 0.28 12.50 -4.43
N SER A 22 0.56 13.26 -3.37
CA SER A 22 1.85 13.94 -3.18
C SER A 22 2.99 12.92 -3.01
N VAL A 23 2.79 11.88 -2.20
CA VAL A 23 3.77 10.81 -1.97
C VAL A 23 4.08 10.06 -3.28
N LEU A 24 3.04 9.65 -4.01
CA LEU A 24 3.23 8.94 -5.27
C LEU A 24 3.93 9.82 -6.32
N SER A 25 3.63 11.12 -6.35
CA SER A 25 4.28 12.07 -7.25
C SER A 25 5.76 12.25 -6.91
N ALA A 26 6.08 12.39 -5.63
CA ALA A 26 7.47 12.47 -5.15
C ALA A 26 8.25 11.19 -5.48
N PHE A 27 7.63 10.03 -5.31
CA PHE A 27 8.21 8.74 -5.62
C PHE A 27 8.58 8.59 -7.11
N VAL A 28 7.65 8.91 -8.02
CA VAL A 28 7.91 8.88 -9.47
C VAL A 28 9.04 9.84 -9.84
N LYS A 29 9.06 11.05 -9.27
CA LYS A 29 10.10 12.04 -9.50
C LYS A 29 11.47 11.55 -9.02
N TYR A 30 11.53 10.90 -7.87
CA TYR A 30 12.77 10.30 -7.36
C TYR A 30 13.34 9.25 -8.31
N ILE A 31 12.50 8.37 -8.87
CA ILE A 31 12.94 7.40 -9.87
C ILE A 31 13.48 8.11 -11.11
N GLN A 32 12.79 9.12 -11.63
CA GLN A 32 13.23 9.88 -12.81
C GLN A 32 14.61 10.52 -12.60
N ILE A 33 14.81 11.18 -11.45
CA ILE A 33 16.10 11.80 -11.10
C ILE A 33 17.20 10.74 -11.03
N SER A 34 16.95 9.65 -10.32
CA SER A 34 17.93 8.57 -10.13
C SER A 34 18.34 7.94 -11.47
N LEU A 35 17.37 7.64 -12.34
CA LEU A 35 17.64 7.05 -13.65
C LEU A 35 18.38 8.01 -14.59
N THR A 36 18.11 9.32 -14.50
CA THR A 36 18.85 10.33 -15.27
C THR A 36 20.33 10.36 -14.89
N GLN A 37 20.62 10.15 -13.61
CA GLN A 37 21.98 10.02 -13.08
C GLN A 37 22.59 8.62 -13.32
N LYS A 38 21.88 7.74 -14.03
CA LYS A 38 22.27 6.34 -14.29
C LYS A 38 22.38 5.48 -13.02
N PHE A 39 21.77 5.91 -11.93
CA PHE A 39 21.65 5.12 -10.71
C PHE A 39 20.45 4.18 -10.78
N SER A 40 20.60 3.02 -10.14
CA SER A 40 19.52 2.04 -10.04
C SER A 40 18.75 2.26 -8.75
N VAL A 41 17.42 2.15 -8.82
CA VAL A 41 16.53 2.23 -7.66
C VAL A 41 15.97 0.84 -7.38
N ASN A 42 16.31 0.28 -6.22
CA ASN A 42 15.84 -1.02 -5.78
C ASN A 42 14.63 -0.87 -4.85
N LEU A 43 13.53 -1.55 -5.18
CA LEU A 43 12.40 -1.76 -4.30
C LEU A 43 12.47 -3.18 -3.75
N LEU A 44 12.69 -3.29 -2.45
CA LEU A 44 12.86 -4.57 -1.75
C LEU A 44 11.71 -5.53 -2.08
N LYS A 45 12.06 -6.78 -2.44
CA LYS A 45 11.14 -7.86 -2.84
C LYS A 45 10.24 -7.57 -4.05
N PHE A 46 10.26 -6.37 -4.61
CA PHE A 46 9.43 -5.99 -5.76
C PHE A 46 10.23 -5.99 -7.06
N GLY A 47 11.32 -5.23 -7.11
CA GLY A 47 12.15 -5.16 -8.31
C GLY A 47 13.03 -3.93 -8.38
N THR A 48 13.73 -3.78 -9.49
CA THR A 48 14.75 -2.75 -9.67
C THR A 48 14.49 -1.94 -10.94
N PHE A 49 14.44 -0.61 -10.79
CA PHE A 49 14.52 0.34 -11.89
C PHE A 49 15.99 0.61 -12.20
N SER A 50 16.35 0.55 -13.47
CA SER A 50 17.71 0.79 -13.96
C SER A 50 17.67 1.42 -15.34
N VAL A 51 18.82 1.91 -15.81
CA VAL A 51 18.99 2.30 -17.21
C VAL A 51 19.83 1.28 -17.95
N ARG A 52 19.45 0.98 -19.18
CA ARG A 52 20.21 0.13 -20.10
C ARG A 52 20.69 0.96 -21.27
N PHE A 53 21.97 0.84 -21.59
CA PHE A 53 22.52 1.37 -22.83
C PHE A 53 22.10 0.49 -24.01
N LEU A 54 21.65 1.12 -25.09
CA LEU A 54 21.44 0.48 -26.37
C LEU A 54 22.46 1.05 -27.35
N ASP A 55 23.27 0.17 -27.92
CA ASP A 55 24.22 0.53 -28.96
C ASP A 55 23.50 0.95 -30.24
N GLU A 56 24.24 1.67 -31.07
CA GLU A 56 23.82 1.99 -32.42
C GLU A 56 23.63 0.71 -33.23
N ARG A 57 22.56 0.66 -34.03
CA ARG A 57 22.28 -0.50 -34.88
C ARG A 57 21.45 -0.09 -36.08
N GLU A 58 21.51 -0.91 -37.11
CA GLU A 58 20.63 -0.77 -38.27
C GLU A 58 19.22 -1.27 -37.94
N GLY A 59 18.22 -0.58 -38.48
CA GLY A 59 16.83 -0.97 -38.43
C GLY A 59 16.13 -0.61 -39.74
N ARG A 60 14.82 -0.89 -39.80
CA ARG A 60 14.01 -0.64 -40.99
C ARG A 60 12.88 0.30 -40.65
N ASN A 61 12.65 1.31 -41.49
CA ASN A 61 11.51 2.19 -41.33
C ASN A 61 10.21 1.39 -41.58
N PRO A 62 9.29 1.27 -40.60
CA PRO A 62 8.06 0.48 -40.78
C PRO A 62 7.14 1.03 -41.88
N LYS A 63 7.24 2.32 -42.22
CA LYS A 63 6.39 2.97 -43.22
C LYS A 63 6.95 2.90 -44.64
N THR A 64 8.27 3.02 -44.81
CA THR A 64 8.91 3.08 -46.14
C THR A 64 9.70 1.83 -46.49
N GLY A 65 10.07 1.01 -45.49
CA GLY A 65 10.89 -0.17 -45.69
C GLY A 65 12.37 0.11 -45.94
N GLU A 66 12.81 1.36 -45.85
CA GLU A 66 14.21 1.75 -46.02
C GLU A 66 15.05 1.41 -44.78
N ASN A 67 16.33 1.13 -44.99
CA ASN A 67 17.28 0.93 -43.90
C ASN A 67 17.59 2.29 -43.25
N ILE A 68 17.51 2.32 -41.93
CA ILE A 68 17.80 3.51 -41.10
C ILE A 68 18.78 3.14 -40.00
N THR A 69 19.70 4.04 -39.70
CA THR A 69 20.58 3.91 -38.54
C THR A 69 19.83 4.40 -37.29
N ILE A 70 19.72 3.53 -36.28
CA ILE A 70 19.12 3.87 -34.99
C ILE A 70 20.25 4.21 -34.03
N SER A 71 20.40 5.50 -33.71
CA SER A 71 21.46 5.99 -32.82
C SER A 71 21.41 5.37 -31.43
N ALA A 72 22.60 5.24 -30.84
CA ALA A 72 22.77 4.74 -29.48
C ALA A 72 22.02 5.61 -28.46
N LYS A 73 21.38 4.98 -27.47
CA LYS A 73 20.62 5.70 -26.43
C LYS A 73 20.44 4.90 -25.15
N TRP A 74 20.27 5.62 -24.06
CA TRP A 74 19.84 5.04 -22.79
C TRP A 74 18.33 4.84 -22.77
N LYS A 75 17.88 3.70 -22.25
CA LYS A 75 16.45 3.44 -21.99
C LYS A 75 16.24 3.00 -20.55
N PRO A 76 15.13 3.43 -19.91
CA PRO A 76 14.74 2.87 -18.63
C PRO A 76 14.38 1.40 -18.79
N ARG A 77 14.68 0.61 -17.76
CA ARG A 77 14.35 -0.80 -17.63
C ARG A 77 13.86 -1.06 -16.22
N PHE A 78 12.81 -1.85 -16.10
CA PHE A 78 12.39 -2.41 -14.82
C PHE A 78 12.55 -3.93 -14.86
N LYS A 79 13.11 -4.51 -13.79
CA LYS A 79 13.24 -5.97 -13.62
C LYS A 79 12.59 -6.36 -12.30
N PHE A 80 11.62 -7.28 -12.34
CA PHE A 80 11.02 -7.85 -11.14
C PHE A 80 12.05 -8.64 -10.33
N SER A 81 11.90 -8.62 -9.01
CA SER A 81 12.62 -9.52 -8.12
C SER A 81 12.15 -10.96 -8.35
N THR A 82 13.01 -11.93 -8.04
CA THR A 82 12.61 -13.35 -7.94
C THR A 82 11.56 -13.56 -6.86
N ASP A 83 11.59 -12.73 -5.81
CA ASP A 83 10.68 -12.80 -4.67
C ASP A 83 9.32 -12.16 -4.98
N PHE A 84 9.19 -11.51 -6.14
CA PHE A 84 7.93 -10.93 -6.56
C PHE A 84 7.03 -12.03 -7.15
N VAL A 85 6.26 -12.66 -6.28
CA VAL A 85 5.28 -13.69 -6.66
C VAL A 85 3.96 -13.00 -6.98
N VAL A 86 3.44 -13.23 -8.19
CA VAL A 86 2.07 -12.84 -8.53
C VAL A 86 1.16 -13.92 -7.94
N ASN A 87 0.47 -13.59 -6.85
CA ASN A 87 -0.53 -14.48 -6.29
C ASN A 87 -1.72 -14.51 -7.27
N PRO A 88 -2.08 -15.68 -7.87
CA PRO A 88 -3.15 -15.76 -8.86
C PRO A 88 -4.53 -15.41 -8.30
N ASP A 89 -4.67 -15.40 -6.98
CA ASP A 89 -5.89 -14.98 -6.27
C ASP A 89 -5.64 -13.68 -5.48
N PRO A 90 -5.75 -12.50 -6.11
CA PRO A 90 -5.46 -11.20 -5.49
C PRO A 90 -6.43 -10.83 -4.35
N VAL A 91 -7.47 -11.64 -4.11
CA VAL A 91 -8.47 -11.43 -3.06
C VAL A 91 -8.17 -12.28 -1.80
N ALA A 92 -7.27 -13.27 -1.87
CA ALA A 92 -7.09 -14.22 -0.77
C ALA A 92 -6.15 -13.74 0.36
N GLU A 93 -5.18 -12.85 0.09
CA GLU A 93 -4.26 -12.33 1.13
C GLU A 93 -4.74 -11.01 1.77
N PHE A 94 -5.81 -10.43 1.23
CA PHE A 94 -6.65 -9.47 1.94
C PHE A 94 -7.90 -10.17 2.46
N GLU A 95 -7.73 -11.26 3.20
CA GLU A 95 -8.58 -11.42 4.37
C GLU A 95 -8.35 -10.15 5.19
N ALA A 96 -9.20 -9.15 4.98
CA ALA A 96 -9.58 -8.24 6.03
C ALA A 96 -10.02 -9.16 7.15
N LYS A 97 -9.08 -9.52 8.04
CA LYS A 97 -9.38 -10.25 9.26
C LYS A 97 -10.55 -9.48 9.83
N GLU A 98 -11.74 -10.09 9.81
CA GLU A 98 -12.99 -9.36 10.10
C GLU A 98 -12.73 -8.57 11.38
N PRO A 99 -12.88 -7.23 11.34
CA PRO A 99 -12.37 -6.40 12.41
C PRO A 99 -13.01 -6.89 13.70
N LYS A 100 -12.18 -7.27 14.69
CA LYS A 100 -12.65 -7.82 15.95
C LYS A 100 -13.77 -6.91 16.47
N ILE A 101 -14.98 -7.46 16.55
CA ILE A 101 -16.15 -6.72 16.99
C ILE A 101 -16.17 -6.80 18.51
N TRP A 102 -16.24 -5.63 19.13
CA TRP A 102 -16.38 -5.48 20.56
C TRP A 102 -17.80 -5.05 20.86
N GLN A 103 -18.41 -5.64 21.89
CA GLN A 103 -19.66 -5.14 22.44
C GLN A 103 -19.32 -4.19 23.58
N ILE A 104 -19.65 -2.90 23.44
CA ILE A 104 -19.45 -1.90 24.49
C ILE A 104 -20.78 -1.49 25.11
N GLN A 105 -20.79 -1.20 26.40
CA GLN A 105 -21.98 -0.70 27.07
C GLN A 105 -21.96 0.83 27.13
N ILE A 106 -22.93 1.46 26.46
CA ILE A 106 -23.14 2.92 26.48
C ILE A 106 -24.57 3.15 26.98
N ASP A 107 -24.73 3.92 28.05
CA ASP A 107 -26.02 4.27 28.63
C ASP A 107 -26.95 3.06 28.89
N GLY A 108 -26.36 1.93 29.28
CA GLY A 108 -27.07 0.68 29.57
C GLY A 108 -27.40 -0.18 28.33
N ILE A 109 -27.07 0.29 27.12
CA ILE A 109 -27.29 -0.43 25.86
C ILE A 109 -25.98 -1.03 25.38
N ALA A 110 -26.01 -2.32 24.98
CA ALA A 110 -24.89 -2.97 24.34
C ALA A 110 -24.85 -2.58 22.84
N VAL A 111 -23.74 -2.04 22.39
CA VAL A 111 -23.51 -1.63 21.00
C VAL A 111 -22.32 -2.41 20.45
N GLU A 112 -22.49 -3.03 19.28
CA GLU A 112 -21.42 -3.69 18.55
C GLU A 112 -20.59 -2.65 17.79
N VAL A 113 -19.30 -2.60 18.11
CA VAL A 113 -18.35 -1.63 17.57
C VAL A 113 -17.10 -2.37 17.11
N PRO A 114 -16.71 -2.23 15.82
CA PRO A 114 -15.43 -2.71 15.35
C PRO A 114 -14.27 -2.07 16.13
N GLU A 115 -13.22 -2.83 16.45
CA GLU A 115 -12.07 -2.37 17.24
C GLU A 115 -11.50 -1.02 16.79
N PHE A 116 -11.35 -0.84 15.47
CA PHE A 116 -10.83 0.39 14.90
C PHE A 116 -11.72 1.62 15.15
N LYS A 117 -13.00 1.45 15.50
CA LYS A 117 -13.92 2.54 15.85
C LYS A 117 -13.99 2.81 17.35
N LEU A 118 -13.43 1.99 18.22
CA LEU A 118 -13.58 2.16 19.68
C LEU A 118 -13.13 3.55 20.17
N HIS A 119 -12.09 4.13 19.57
CA HIS A 119 -11.62 5.48 19.87
C HIS A 119 -12.69 6.59 19.66
N SER A 120 -13.63 6.40 18.73
CA SER A 120 -14.68 7.39 18.44
C SER A 120 -15.88 7.29 19.39
N TYR A 121 -15.98 6.22 20.18
CA TYR A 121 -17.10 5.96 21.09
C TYR A 121 -16.84 6.39 22.53
N SER A 122 -15.81 7.22 22.77
CA SER A 122 -15.46 7.74 24.11
C SER A 122 -15.35 6.63 25.16
N VAL A 123 -14.85 5.45 24.76
CA VAL A 123 -14.59 4.35 25.69
C VAL A 123 -13.61 4.86 26.74
N THR A 124 -13.83 4.50 28.00
CA THR A 124 -12.96 4.85 29.14
C THR A 124 -12.45 3.58 29.82
N LYS A 125 -11.45 3.71 30.71
CA LYS A 125 -10.90 2.60 31.51
C LYS A 125 -11.96 1.79 32.27
N ASN A 126 -13.09 2.41 32.61
CA ASN A 126 -14.19 1.78 33.34
C ASN A 126 -15.39 1.43 32.46
N THR A 127 -15.29 1.58 31.14
CA THR A 127 -16.34 1.14 30.22
C THR A 127 -16.39 -0.38 30.20
N PRO A 128 -17.55 -1.01 30.46
CA PRO A 128 -17.74 -2.43 30.27
C PRO A 128 -17.66 -2.78 28.78
N VAL A 129 -16.84 -3.77 28.48
CA VAL A 129 -16.61 -4.28 27.13
C VAL A 129 -16.71 -5.80 27.17
N TRP A 130 -17.30 -6.40 26.15
CA TRP A 130 -17.45 -7.85 26.03
C TRP A 130 -16.64 -8.40 24.86
N SER A 131 -16.01 -9.55 25.10
CA SER A 131 -15.36 -10.39 24.10
C SER A 131 -15.73 -11.87 24.28
N GLU A 132 -15.60 -12.69 23.23
CA GLU A 132 -15.83 -14.13 23.31
C GLU A 132 -14.87 -14.85 24.27
N GLU A 133 -13.66 -14.32 24.46
CA GLU A 133 -12.60 -14.95 25.27
C GLU A 133 -12.75 -14.63 26.76
N THR A 134 -13.15 -13.39 27.09
CA THR A 134 -13.17 -12.89 28.48
C THR A 134 -14.57 -12.64 29.03
N GLY A 135 -15.59 -12.60 28.18
CA GLY A 135 -16.92 -12.14 28.58
C GLY A 135 -16.94 -10.64 28.89
N TRP A 136 -17.87 -10.21 29.75
CA TRP A 136 -17.98 -8.80 30.16
C TRP A 136 -16.85 -8.43 31.13
N GLU A 137 -15.99 -7.52 30.71
CA GLU A 137 -14.88 -7.02 31.52
C GLU A 137 -14.71 -5.50 31.37
N LEU A 138 -14.00 -4.86 32.30
CA LEU A 138 -13.68 -3.44 32.17
C LEU A 138 -12.54 -3.28 31.17
N ALA A 139 -12.63 -2.28 30.30
CA ALA A 139 -11.65 -2.08 29.23
C ALA A 139 -10.19 -1.98 29.73
N LYS A 140 -9.95 -1.44 30.94
CA LYS A 140 -8.61 -1.38 31.56
C LYS A 140 -7.98 -2.74 31.87
N ASN A 141 -8.78 -3.80 31.98
CA ASN A 141 -8.29 -5.14 32.31
C ASN A 141 -7.97 -5.94 31.04
N ILE A 142 -8.30 -5.41 29.86
CA ILE A 142 -8.09 -6.07 28.57
C ILE A 142 -6.82 -5.48 27.96
N PRO A 143 -5.70 -6.24 27.91
CA PRO A 143 -4.42 -5.72 27.41
C PRO A 143 -4.50 -5.20 25.98
N GLU A 144 -5.36 -5.82 25.16
CA GLU A 144 -5.59 -5.41 23.78
C GLU A 144 -6.17 -3.99 23.66
N LEU A 145 -6.89 -3.50 24.68
CA LEU A 145 -7.54 -2.19 24.68
C LEU A 145 -6.72 -1.11 25.40
N GLU A 146 -5.50 -1.42 25.85
CA GLU A 146 -4.65 -0.47 26.58
C GLU A 146 -4.34 0.80 25.75
N TYR A 147 -4.26 0.67 24.43
CA TYR A 147 -4.00 1.78 23.50
C TYR A 147 -5.12 2.84 23.47
N LEU A 148 -6.29 2.56 24.04
CA LEU A 148 -7.43 3.49 24.06
C LEU A 148 -7.37 4.53 25.18
N PHE A 149 -6.47 4.40 26.19
CA PHE A 149 -6.51 5.18 27.43
C PHE A 149 -5.17 5.74 27.94
#